data_AF-A0A948XDM7-F1
#
_entry.id   AF-A0A948XDM7-F1
#
_cell.length_a   1.000
_cell.length_b   1.000
_cell.length_c   1.000
_cell.angle_alpha   90.00
_cell.angle_beta   90.00
_cell.angle_gamma   90.00
#
_symmetry.space_group_name_H-M   'P 1'
#
loop_
_entity.id
_entity.type
_entity.pdbx_description
1 polymer ?
#
loop_
_entity_poly.entity_id
_entity_poly.type
_entity_poly.pdbx_seq_one_letter_code
_entity_poly.pdbx_strand_id
1 'polypeptide(L)'
;MKRTTALLGLALATLPLGACVDDGYRGGGVISVGYPYAGWYDGYYGSIYDGYWGSDNYFYYRLTPQDRAYRRDLRYHFRRDGTRPSPTYRRFEGTLRSPPQGTRMPRFPRDQRPDYRPDRDKDRDRDRDYNRDRDRDHRN
;
A
#
# COMPACT_ATOMS: atom_id res chain seq x y z
N MET A 1 61.75 -33.22 1.43
CA MET A 1 60.89 -33.00 2.62
C MET A 1 60.76 -31.48 2.77
N LYS A 2 59.63 -30.77 2.80
CA LYS A 2 58.24 -31.01 3.24
C LYS A 2 57.33 -30.11 2.36
N ARG A 3 56.28 -30.67 1.75
CA ARG A 3 54.84 -30.48 2.08
C ARG A 3 54.29 -29.09 1.73
N THR A 4 53.75 -28.90 0.52
CA THR A 4 52.35 -29.15 0.09
C THR A 4 51.38 -28.00 0.40
N THR A 5 50.85 -27.48 -0.71
CA THR A 5 49.44 -27.09 -0.97
C THR A 5 48.83 -25.89 -0.27
N ALA A 6 48.56 -24.90 -1.12
CA ALA A 6 47.49 -23.92 -1.02
C ALA A 6 46.13 -24.55 -0.64
N LEU A 7 45.41 -23.90 0.28
CA LEU A 7 43.97 -24.00 0.45
C LEU A 7 43.46 -22.56 0.54
N LEU A 8 42.86 -22.02 -0.51
CA LEU A 8 41.46 -22.16 -0.90
C LEU A 8 40.51 -21.39 0.05
N GLY A 9 40.01 -20.27 -0.47
CA GLY A 9 38.63 -19.81 -0.33
C GLY A 9 38.11 -19.54 1.08
N LEU A 10 38.14 -18.26 1.49
CA LEU A 10 37.07 -17.75 2.35
C LEU A 10 36.13 -16.90 1.50
N ALA A 11 34.89 -17.33 1.50
CA ALA A 11 33.85 -16.99 0.58
C ALA A 11 33.38 -15.54 0.70
N LEU A 12 32.87 -15.08 -0.44
CA LEU A 12 31.81 -14.09 -0.60
C LEU A 12 30.97 -13.88 0.67
N ALA A 13 31.14 -12.74 1.32
CA ALA A 13 30.03 -12.06 1.97
C ALA A 13 29.74 -10.79 1.17
N THR A 14 29.15 -10.98 -0.02
CA THR A 14 28.39 -9.92 -0.67
C THR A 14 27.25 -9.57 0.28
N LEU A 15 27.48 -8.57 1.13
CA LEU A 15 26.43 -7.95 1.92
C LEU A 15 25.29 -7.61 0.95
N PRO A 16 24.08 -8.15 1.13
CA PRO A 16 22.93 -7.63 0.42
C PRO A 16 22.71 -6.23 0.96
N LEU A 17 23.29 -5.23 0.29
CA LEU A 17 22.88 -3.83 0.40
C LEU A 17 21.36 -3.84 0.23
N GLY A 18 20.68 -3.33 1.25
CA GLY A 18 19.31 -3.66 1.58
C GLY A 18 18.38 -3.79 0.38
N ALA A 19 17.59 -4.85 0.38
CA ALA A 19 16.32 -4.87 -0.33
C ALA A 19 15.55 -3.62 0.12
N CYS A 20 15.65 -2.56 -0.68
CA CYS A 20 14.83 -1.37 -0.55
C CYS A 20 13.40 -1.86 -0.54
N VAL A 21 12.76 -1.75 0.62
CA VAL A 21 11.32 -1.96 0.79
C VAL A 21 10.61 -1.39 -0.44
N ASP A 22 9.99 -2.28 -1.20
CA ASP A 22 9.26 -1.94 -2.41
C ASP A 22 7.91 -1.35 -1.99
N ASP A 23 7.97 -0.12 -1.48
CA ASP A 23 6.80 0.73 -1.23
C ASP A 23 6.34 1.42 -2.53
N GLY A 24 6.81 0.95 -3.69
CA GLY A 24 6.46 1.52 -4.98
C GLY A 24 5.05 1.11 -5.41
N TYR A 25 4.30 2.06 -5.96
CA TYR A 25 3.06 1.76 -6.67
C TYR A 25 3.40 1.03 -7.97
N ARG A 26 3.47 -0.30 -7.91
CA ARG A 26 3.52 -1.18 -9.07
C ARG A 26 2.08 -1.46 -9.46
N GLY A 27 1.64 -0.95 -10.62
CA GLY A 27 0.24 -0.90 -11.08
C GLY A 27 -0.52 -2.22 -11.25
N GLY A 28 -0.58 -3.04 -10.19
CA GLY A 28 -1.30 -4.31 -10.06
C GLY A 28 -1.70 -4.63 -8.61
N GLY A 29 -1.24 -3.85 -7.62
CA GLY A 29 -1.86 -3.83 -6.30
C GLY A 29 -3.09 -2.92 -6.34
N VAL A 30 -4.22 -3.42 -5.85
CA VAL A 30 -5.47 -2.66 -5.69
C VAL A 30 -5.26 -1.58 -4.63
N ILE A 31 -4.49 -0.54 -4.95
CA ILE A 31 -4.72 0.75 -4.34
C ILE A 31 -6.11 1.12 -4.80
N SER A 32 -7.04 1.28 -3.86
CA SER A 32 -8.34 1.84 -4.14
C SER A 32 -8.11 3.27 -4.66
N VAL A 33 -7.86 3.40 -5.96
CA VAL A 33 -8.00 4.64 -6.69
C VAL A 33 -9.36 5.17 -6.30
N GLY A 34 -9.43 6.39 -5.77
CA GLY A 34 -10.65 6.84 -5.11
C GLY A 34 -10.62 6.81 -3.58
N TYR A 35 -9.49 6.51 -2.91
CA TYR A 35 -9.40 6.54 -1.46
C TYR A 35 -9.68 7.96 -0.92
N PRO A 36 -10.82 8.20 -0.25
CA PRO A 36 -11.15 9.52 0.26
C PRO A 36 -10.30 9.83 1.50
N TYR A 37 -9.92 11.08 1.65
CA TYR A 37 -9.30 11.59 2.85
C TYR A 37 -9.94 12.91 3.24
N ALA A 38 -10.02 13.14 4.54
CA ALA A 38 -10.43 14.41 5.11
C ALA A 38 -9.61 14.68 6.37
N GLY A 39 -9.54 15.95 6.75
CA GLY A 39 -8.86 16.39 7.96
C GLY A 39 -8.80 17.90 8.06
N TRP A 40 -7.81 18.36 8.80
CA TRP A 40 -7.53 19.77 9.07
C TRP A 40 -6.10 20.08 8.67
N TYR A 41 -5.90 21.21 7.98
CA TYR A 41 -4.61 21.63 7.45
C TYR A 41 -4.39 23.13 7.66
N ASP A 42 -3.21 23.50 8.14
CA ASP A 42 -2.85 24.90 8.44
C ASP A 42 -2.32 25.69 7.23
N GLY A 43 -2.04 25.02 6.11
CA GLY A 43 -1.53 25.67 4.90
C GLY A 43 -0.01 25.82 4.81
N TYR A 44 0.76 25.25 5.75
CA TYR A 44 2.21 25.45 5.83
C TYR A 44 2.99 25.10 4.54
N TYR A 45 2.58 24.05 3.84
CA TYR A 45 3.20 23.62 2.57
C TYR A 45 2.55 24.25 1.32
N GLY A 46 1.62 25.20 1.49
CA GLY A 46 0.78 25.71 0.41
C GLY A 46 -0.27 24.69 -0.05
N SER A 47 -0.75 24.83 -1.28
CA SER A 47 -1.71 23.90 -1.86
C SER A 47 -1.09 22.51 -2.05
N ILE A 48 -1.79 21.48 -1.59
CA ILE A 48 -1.43 20.08 -1.88
C ILE A 48 -2.08 19.62 -3.18
N TYR A 49 -1.39 18.75 -3.91
CA TYR A 49 -1.96 18.09 -5.09
C TYR A 49 -2.83 16.90 -4.70
N ASP A 50 -2.33 16.11 -3.75
CA ASP A 50 -2.89 14.83 -3.35
C ASP A 50 -2.30 14.42 -1.98
N GLY A 51 -3.04 13.61 -1.22
CA GLY A 51 -2.46 12.88 -0.10
C GLY A 51 -3.25 11.64 0.29
N TYR A 52 -2.78 10.98 1.34
CA TYR A 52 -3.52 9.96 2.06
C TYR A 52 -3.05 9.94 3.50
N TRP A 53 -3.88 9.40 4.38
CA TRP A 53 -3.45 9.12 5.73
C TRP A 53 -2.78 7.76 5.82
N GLY A 54 -1.56 7.74 6.33
CA GLY A 54 -0.83 6.50 6.56
C GLY A 54 -1.44 5.66 7.67
N SER A 55 -1.05 4.39 7.72
CA SER A 55 -1.36 3.47 8.82
C SER A 55 -0.72 3.88 10.15
N ASP A 56 0.24 4.82 10.12
CA ASP A 56 0.91 5.42 11.27
C ASP A 56 0.28 6.74 11.74
N ASN A 57 -0.91 7.08 11.24
CA ASN A 57 -1.66 8.31 11.54
C ASN A 57 -1.00 9.63 11.08
N TYR A 58 0.09 9.59 10.33
CA TYR A 58 0.62 10.78 9.66
C TYR A 58 -0.05 11.00 8.32
N PHE A 59 -0.16 12.26 7.91
CA PHE A 59 -0.58 12.58 6.55
C PHE A 59 0.61 12.49 5.60
N TYR A 60 0.41 11.82 4.48
CA TYR A 60 1.36 11.69 3.39
C TYR A 60 0.85 12.49 2.20
N TYR A 61 1.68 13.36 1.63
CA TYR A 61 1.24 14.31 0.60
C TYR A 61 2.21 14.43 -0.57
N ARG A 62 1.69 14.95 -1.69
CA ARG A 62 2.46 15.44 -2.84
C ARG A 62 2.01 16.85 -3.17
N LEU A 63 2.93 17.66 -3.69
CA LEU A 63 2.64 19.04 -4.08
C LEU A 63 2.39 19.15 -5.59
N THR A 64 2.92 18.20 -6.37
CA THR A 64 2.75 18.18 -7.83
C THR A 64 2.38 16.77 -8.33
N PRO A 65 1.78 16.66 -9.53
CA PRO A 65 1.56 15.36 -10.17
C PRO A 65 2.86 14.63 -10.54
N GLN A 66 3.95 15.37 -10.76
CA GLN A 66 5.25 14.82 -11.16
C GLN A 66 6.00 14.18 -9.98
N ASP A 67 5.65 14.52 -8.75
CA ASP A 67 6.26 13.96 -7.55
C ASP A 67 6.14 12.43 -7.53
N ARG A 68 7.28 11.74 -7.51
CA ARG A 68 7.39 10.27 -7.49
C ARG A 68 7.44 9.68 -6.08
N ALA A 69 7.25 10.49 -5.05
CA ALA A 69 7.23 10.02 -3.67
C ALA A 69 6.26 10.86 -2.83
N TYR A 70 5.48 10.19 -2.01
CA TYR A 70 4.69 10.85 -0.98
C TYR A 70 5.58 11.19 0.22
N ARG A 71 5.44 12.43 0.71
CA ARG A 71 6.19 12.95 1.85
C ARG A 71 5.33 12.86 3.10
N ARG A 72 5.91 12.39 4.20
CA ARG A 72 5.25 12.38 5.51
C ARG A 72 5.25 13.79 6.09
N ASP A 73 4.13 14.22 6.68
CA ASP A 73 4.12 15.35 7.60
C ASP A 73 4.98 15.04 8.84
N LEU A 74 5.78 16.02 9.27
CA LEU A 74 6.69 15.86 10.40
C LEU A 74 6.33 16.75 11.58
N ARG A 75 5.39 17.70 11.42
CA ARG A 75 5.16 18.77 12.38
C ARG A 75 3.68 19.01 12.68
N TYR A 76 2.82 18.04 12.36
CA TYR A 76 1.38 18.08 12.61
C TYR A 76 0.68 19.26 11.94
N HIS A 77 1.15 19.62 10.74
CA HIS A 77 0.47 20.56 9.85
C HIS A 77 -0.85 19.98 9.35
N PHE A 78 -0.95 18.64 9.30
CA PHE A 78 -2.19 17.92 9.05
C PHE A 78 -2.70 17.23 10.31
N ARG A 79 -4.02 17.25 10.53
CA ARG A 79 -4.67 16.56 11.63
C ARG A 79 -5.90 15.78 11.15
N ARG A 80 -6.08 14.56 11.64
CA ARG A 80 -7.30 13.77 11.39
C ARG A 80 -8.46 14.28 12.23
N ASP A 81 -8.15 14.67 13.45
CA ASP A 81 -9.11 15.02 14.47
C ASP A 81 -9.35 16.54 14.48
N GLY A 82 -10.62 16.93 14.41
CA GLY A 82 -11.07 18.31 14.56
C GLY A 82 -11.28 18.70 16.02
N THR A 83 -10.67 17.99 16.96
CA THR A 83 -11.02 18.01 18.39
C THR A 83 -10.93 19.41 19.01
N ARG A 84 -10.22 20.35 18.38
CA ARG A 84 -10.20 21.74 18.79
C ARG A 84 -10.37 22.65 17.57
N PRO A 85 -11.41 23.50 17.55
CA PRO A 85 -11.50 24.59 16.60
C PRO A 85 -10.24 25.46 16.78
N SER A 86 -9.36 25.45 15.77
CA SER A 86 -8.21 26.34 15.72
C SER A 86 -8.38 27.23 14.50
N PRO A 87 -8.30 28.55 14.63
CA PRO A 87 -8.43 29.47 13.49
C PRO A 87 -7.32 29.26 12.45
N THR A 88 -6.21 28.63 12.84
CA THR A 88 -5.08 28.35 11.96
C THR A 88 -5.35 27.17 11.03
N TYR A 89 -6.19 26.22 11.45
CA TYR A 89 -6.46 25.01 10.68
C TYR A 89 -7.77 25.15 9.90
N ARG A 90 -7.72 24.81 8.63
CA ARG A 90 -8.89 24.76 7.76
C ARG A 90 -9.21 23.32 7.44
N ARG A 91 -10.50 22.99 7.42
CA ARG A 91 -10.94 21.67 6.97
C ARG A 91 -10.54 21.49 5.51
N PHE A 92 -10.03 20.31 5.19
CA PHE A 92 -9.73 19.91 3.82
C PHE A 92 -10.19 18.47 3.61
N GLU A 93 -10.54 18.17 2.38
CA GLU A 93 -10.90 16.82 1.95
C GLU A 93 -10.55 16.65 0.49
N GLY A 94 -10.42 15.40 0.08
CA GLY A 94 -10.08 15.05 -1.29
C GLY A 94 -10.06 13.56 -1.48
N THR A 95 -9.69 13.16 -2.68
CA THR A 95 -9.66 11.77 -3.08
C THR A 95 -8.32 11.47 -3.73
N LEU A 96 -7.67 10.40 -3.28
CA LEU A 96 -6.40 9.93 -3.81
C LEU A 96 -6.53 9.63 -5.31
N ARG A 97 -5.70 10.29 -6.11
CA ARG A 97 -5.58 10.08 -7.55
C ARG A 97 -4.61 8.94 -7.80
N SER A 98 -4.80 8.23 -8.92
CA SER A 98 -3.85 7.22 -9.38
C SER A 98 -2.46 7.83 -9.51
N PRO A 99 -1.48 7.43 -8.69
CA PRO A 99 -0.14 7.95 -8.83
C PRO A 99 0.55 7.28 -10.03
N PRO A 100 1.57 7.92 -10.63
CA PRO A 100 2.40 7.28 -11.65
C PRO A 100 3.00 5.97 -11.15
N GLN A 101 3.22 5.01 -12.05
CA GLN A 101 3.91 3.77 -11.70
C GLN A 101 5.29 4.06 -11.07
N GLY A 102 5.66 3.24 -10.09
CA GLY A 102 6.88 3.40 -9.31
C GLY A 102 6.83 4.50 -8.25
N THR A 103 5.69 5.19 -8.08
CA THR A 103 5.56 6.23 -7.04
C THR A 103 5.66 5.59 -5.67
N ARG A 104 6.55 6.09 -4.82
CA ARG A 104 6.74 5.58 -3.46
C ARG A 104 5.60 6.04 -2.54
N MET A 105 4.93 5.08 -1.91
CA MET A 105 3.79 5.28 -1.02
C MET A 105 4.02 4.61 0.35
N PRO A 106 4.86 5.20 1.22
CA PRO A 106 5.19 4.60 2.52
C PRO A 106 3.96 4.54 3.43
N ARG A 107 3.82 3.45 4.20
CA ARG A 107 2.72 3.30 5.19
C ARG A 107 1.32 3.45 4.58
N PHE A 108 1.17 3.20 3.28
CA PHE A 108 -0.15 3.18 2.66
C PHE A 108 -1.03 2.12 3.36
N PRO A 109 -2.27 2.46 3.77
CA PRO A 109 -3.16 1.53 4.44
C PRO A 109 -3.69 0.49 3.44
N ARG A 110 -2.91 -0.59 3.22
CA ARG A 110 -3.26 -1.69 2.30
C ARG A 110 -4.45 -2.54 2.80
N ASP A 111 -4.77 -2.45 4.09
CA ASP A 111 -5.77 -3.30 4.75
C ASP A 111 -7.11 -2.60 5.05
N GLN A 112 -7.30 -1.35 4.60
CA GLN A 112 -8.63 -0.73 4.63
C GLN A 112 -9.45 -1.24 3.45
N ARG A 113 -9.87 -2.51 3.53
CA ARG A 113 -10.95 -3.03 2.69
C ARG A 113 -12.27 -2.48 3.24
N PRO A 114 -13.04 -1.70 2.49
CA PRO A 114 -14.49 -1.78 2.60
C PRO A 114 -14.85 -3.17 2.04
N ASP A 115 -15.11 -4.13 2.93
CA ASP A 115 -16.07 -5.20 2.73
C ASP A 115 -15.97 -6.10 1.48
N TYR A 116 -14.80 -6.28 0.88
CA TYR A 116 -14.61 -7.38 -0.08
C TYR A 116 -14.55 -8.72 0.67
N ARG A 117 -15.73 -9.29 0.95
CA ARG A 117 -15.89 -10.73 1.18
C ARG A 117 -15.72 -11.41 -0.18
N PRO A 118 -14.63 -12.16 -0.42
CA PRO A 118 -14.69 -13.12 -1.51
C PRO A 118 -15.70 -14.16 -1.05
N ASP A 119 -16.91 -14.15 -1.63
CA ASP A 119 -17.86 -15.27 -1.56
C ASP A 119 -17.17 -16.48 -2.23
N ARG A 120 -16.24 -17.11 -1.51
CA ARG A 120 -15.41 -18.23 -1.97
C ARG A 120 -16.09 -19.58 -1.76
N ASP A 121 -17.38 -19.54 -1.44
CA ASP A 121 -18.18 -20.72 -1.14
C ASP A 121 -19.21 -21.04 -2.24
N LYS A 122 -19.45 -20.14 -3.21
CA LYS A 122 -20.44 -20.40 -4.28
C LYS A 122 -19.96 -21.31 -5.41
N ASP A 123 -18.65 -21.48 -5.56
CA ASP A 123 -18.10 -22.34 -6.62
C ASP A 123 -17.92 -23.79 -6.16
N ARG A 124 -17.85 -24.07 -4.85
CA ARG A 124 -17.67 -25.44 -4.34
C ARG A 124 -18.95 -26.28 -4.40
N ASP A 125 -20.11 -25.65 -4.30
CA ASP A 125 -21.38 -26.39 -4.29
C ASP A 125 -21.84 -26.74 -5.71
N ARG A 126 -21.52 -25.90 -6.72
CA ARG A 126 -21.90 -26.15 -8.11
C ARG A 126 -21.18 -27.38 -8.71
N ASP A 127 -19.90 -27.56 -8.39
CA ASP A 127 -19.12 -28.70 -8.90
C ASP A 127 -19.47 -30.02 -8.20
N ARG A 128 -20.05 -29.95 -7.00
CA ARG A 128 -20.47 -31.14 -6.25
C ARG A 128 -21.77 -31.71 -6.80
N ASP A 129 -22.70 -30.84 -7.20
CA ASP A 129 -23.99 -31.26 -7.74
C ASP A 129 -23.84 -31.81 -9.17
N TYR A 130 -22.99 -31.20 -10.01
CA TYR A 130 -22.75 -31.70 -11.38
C TYR A 130 -22.14 -33.11 -11.42
N ASN A 131 -21.23 -33.42 -10.49
CA ASN A 131 -20.61 -34.76 -10.44
C ASN A 131 -21.53 -35.82 -9.81
N ARG A 132 -22.44 -35.42 -8.91
CA ARG A 132 -23.38 -36.34 -8.26
C ARG A 132 -24.44 -36.87 -9.24
N ASP A 133 -24.89 -36.04 -10.17
CA ASP A 133 -25.88 -36.45 -11.18
C ASP A 133 -25.24 -37.34 -12.25
N ARG A 134 -24.00 -37.05 -12.66
CA ARG A 134 -23.28 -37.87 -13.66
C ARG A 134 -22.99 -39.29 -13.18
N ASP A 135 -22.62 -39.46 -11.91
CA ASP A 135 -22.37 -40.78 -11.33
C ASP A 135 -23.64 -41.63 -11.17
N ARG A 136 -24.81 -41.00 -11.18
CA ARG A 136 -26.11 -41.69 -11.09
C ARG A 136 -26.53 -42.27 -12.44
N ASP A 137 -26.23 -41.58 -13.54
CA ASP A 137 -26.58 -42.02 -14.89
C ASP A 137 -25.66 -43.13 -15.44
N HIS A 138 -24.45 -43.28 -14.90
CA HIS A 138 -23.51 -44.33 -15.32
C HIS A 138 -23.66 -45.67 -14.57
N ARG A 139 -24.61 -45.77 -13.62
CA ARG A 139 -24.87 -46.99 -12.83
C ARG A 139 -26.17 -47.72 -13.17
N ASN A 140 -26.83 -47.36 -14.27
CA ASN A 140 -28.00 -48.08 -14.76
C ASN A 140 -27.77 -48.61 -16.17
#